data_AF-A0A1X1Q5M1-F1
#
_entry.id   AF-A0A1X1Q5M1-F1
#
_cell.length_a   1.000
_cell.length_b   1.000
_cell.length_c   1.000
_cell.angle_alpha   90.00
_cell.angle_beta   90.00
_cell.angle_gamma   90.00
#
_symmetry.space_group_name_H-M   'P 1'
#
loop_
_entity.id
_entity.type
_entity.pdbx_description
1 polymer ?
#
loop_
_entity_poly.entity_id
_entity_poly.type
_entity_poly.pdbx_seq_one_letter_code
_entity_poly.pdbx_strand_id
1 'polypeptide(L)'
;MLRRLSNVRKQKGQGIVEYALLLAFILAIAIAMQGSGIDNAIANTFSRVAQALGVETDKDKWSTMNANDLLADTASAEARLASDRDFLANIGKQFIGLTSSELQSKYNINSNKIPQWGVLVGHLTEKRDDQGNLISTNHDTNETSAKTGDFYAWGTGSSDYDNTRRYLYSDFALTHAQDDFNNNGRTTGNGIKIMGFTFDSNNQVESVHLIVNPQSANHDGNDIEVTVTKNSYQ
;
A
#
# COMPACT_ATOMS: atom_id res chain seq x y z
N MET A 1 -55.30 -30.46 -20.90
CA MET A 1 -54.17 -29.71 -20.31
C MET A 1 -52.93 -30.05 -21.12
N LEU A 2 -52.36 -29.09 -21.86
CA LEU A 2 -50.96 -29.10 -22.33
C LEU A 2 -50.74 -27.76 -23.05
N ARG A 3 -50.52 -26.71 -22.25
CA ARG A 3 -50.14 -25.38 -22.71
C ARG A 3 -48.71 -25.12 -22.24
N ARG A 4 -47.87 -24.72 -23.20
CA ARG A 4 -46.67 -23.87 -23.05
C ARG A 4 -45.40 -24.52 -22.48
N LEU A 5 -44.55 -24.95 -23.40
CA LEU A 5 -43.08 -24.99 -23.24
C LEU A 5 -42.42 -24.25 -24.42
N SER A 6 -42.95 -23.07 -24.78
CA SER A 6 -42.23 -22.11 -25.64
C SER A 6 -41.61 -21.03 -24.76
N ASN A 7 -40.30 -20.84 -24.87
CA ASN A 7 -39.49 -19.68 -24.44
C ASN A 7 -38.71 -19.79 -23.12
N VAL A 8 -37.74 -20.71 -23.04
CA VAL A 8 -36.56 -20.53 -22.16
C VAL A 8 -35.27 -20.76 -22.95
N ARG A 9 -35.10 -19.99 -24.03
CA ARG A 9 -33.84 -19.89 -24.76
C ARG A 9 -33.53 -18.43 -25.05
N LYS A 10 -33.31 -17.64 -24.01
CA LYS A 10 -32.76 -16.28 -24.11
C LYS A 10 -31.52 -16.15 -23.24
N GLN A 11 -30.47 -15.64 -23.88
CA GLN A 11 -29.32 -14.92 -23.33
C GLN A 11 -28.32 -15.71 -22.47
N LYS A 12 -27.45 -16.49 -23.15
CA LYS A 12 -26.13 -16.88 -22.59
C LYS A 12 -24.94 -16.13 -23.20
N GLY A 13 -25.18 -15.12 -24.06
CA GLY A 13 -24.12 -14.37 -24.75
C GLY A 13 -24.13 -12.86 -24.51
N GLN A 14 -25.11 -12.31 -23.79
CA GLN A 14 -25.25 -10.86 -23.63
C GLN A 14 -24.40 -10.31 -22.47
N GLY A 15 -24.20 -11.09 -21.40
CA GLY A 15 -23.40 -10.65 -20.25
C GLY A 15 -21.94 -10.38 -20.59
N ILE A 16 -21.26 -11.27 -21.32
CA ILE A 16 -19.83 -11.08 -21.69
C ILE A 16 -19.64 -9.86 -22.58
N VAL A 17 -20.55 -9.61 -23.52
CA VAL A 17 -20.47 -8.45 -24.43
C VAL A 17 -20.73 -7.15 -23.67
N GLU A 18 -21.66 -7.15 -22.72
CA GLU A 18 -21.91 -6.01 -21.84
C GLU A 18 -20.72 -5.70 -20.92
N TYR A 19 -20.07 -6.73 -20.35
CA TYR A 19 -18.86 -6.55 -19.56
C TYR A 19 -17.68 -6.04 -20.40
N ALA A 20 -17.49 -6.55 -21.63
CA ALA A 20 -16.46 -6.06 -22.53
C ALA A 20 -16.70 -4.60 -22.96
N LEU A 21 -17.96 -4.21 -23.19
CA LEU A 21 -18.34 -2.83 -23.50
C LEU A 21 -18.13 -1.88 -22.32
N LEU A 22 -18.46 -2.31 -21.10
CA LEU A 22 -18.14 -1.57 -19.88
C LEU A 22 -16.63 -1.42 -19.71
N LEU A 23 -15.86 -2.48 -19.94
CA LEU A 23 -14.41 -2.47 -19.80
C LEU A 23 -13.75 -1.59 -20.87
N ALA A 24 -14.24 -1.62 -22.11
CA ALA A 24 -13.82 -0.73 -23.19
C ALA A 24 -14.19 0.74 -22.91
N PHE A 25 -15.34 1.01 -22.32
CA PHE A 25 -15.76 2.35 -21.92
C PHE A 25 -14.90 2.89 -20.77
N ILE A 26 -14.60 2.08 -19.76
CA ILE A 26 -13.70 2.44 -18.66
C ILE A 26 -12.28 2.68 -19.19
N LEU A 27 -11.79 1.83 -20.09
CA LEU A 27 -10.48 2.00 -20.72
C LEU A 27 -10.43 3.27 -21.58
N ALA A 28 -11.49 3.58 -22.33
CA ALA A 28 -11.59 4.81 -23.11
C ALA A 28 -11.60 6.07 -22.23
N ILE A 29 -12.29 6.03 -21.07
CA ILE A 29 -12.25 7.10 -20.08
C ILE A 29 -10.85 7.23 -19.48
N ALA A 30 -10.21 6.11 -19.12
CA ALA A 30 -8.85 6.11 -18.56
C ALA A 30 -7.81 6.69 -19.53
N ILE A 31 -7.90 6.36 -20.82
CA ILE A 31 -7.04 6.92 -21.88
C ILE A 31 -7.35 8.41 -22.11
N ALA A 32 -8.62 8.80 -22.10
CA ALA A 32 -9.03 10.20 -22.33
C ALA A 32 -8.67 11.14 -21.17
N MET A 33 -8.32 10.61 -19.99
CA MET A 33 -8.08 11.38 -18.77
C MET A 33 -6.63 11.35 -18.27
N GLN A 34 -5.71 10.75 -19.04
CA GLN A 34 -4.27 10.73 -18.74
C GLN A 34 -3.74 12.14 -18.46
N GLY A 35 -3.25 12.37 -17.23
CA GLY A 35 -2.67 13.65 -16.78
C GLY A 35 -3.50 14.46 -15.79
N SER A 36 -4.63 13.94 -15.28
CA SER A 36 -5.52 14.66 -14.35
C SER A 36 -5.34 14.29 -12.87
N GLY A 37 -4.43 13.36 -12.53
CA GLY A 37 -4.25 12.87 -11.16
C GLY A 37 -5.35 11.91 -10.67
N ILE A 38 -6.35 11.64 -11.52
CA ILE A 38 -7.41 10.65 -11.29
C ILE A 38 -6.92 9.23 -11.62
N ASP A 39 -5.78 9.13 -12.29
CA ASP A 39 -5.10 7.91 -12.73
C ASP A 39 -4.94 6.90 -11.59
N ASN A 40 -4.58 7.37 -10.38
CA ASN A 40 -4.44 6.55 -9.19
C ASN A 40 -5.78 6.04 -8.63
N ALA A 41 -6.85 6.83 -8.73
CA ALA A 41 -8.18 6.39 -8.32
C ALA A 41 -8.71 5.29 -9.26
N ILE A 42 -8.47 5.45 -10.57
CA ILE A 42 -8.84 4.45 -11.58
C ILE A 42 -8.01 3.17 -11.42
N ALA A 43 -6.69 3.26 -11.22
CA ALA A 43 -5.83 2.09 -11.01
C ALA A 43 -6.27 1.27 -9.79
N ASN A 44 -6.65 1.95 -8.70
CA ASN A 44 -7.19 1.30 -7.51
C ASN A 44 -8.55 0.64 -7.77
N THR A 45 -9.45 1.29 -8.52
CA THR A 45 -10.73 0.69 -8.92
C THR A 45 -10.53 -0.51 -9.86
N PHE A 46 -9.60 -0.41 -10.81
CA PHE A 46 -9.30 -1.47 -11.77
C PHE A 46 -8.68 -2.68 -11.08
N SER A 47 -7.77 -2.47 -10.13
CA SER A 47 -7.20 -3.53 -9.30
C SER A 47 -8.29 -4.25 -8.49
N ARG A 48 -9.24 -3.51 -7.92
CA ARG A 48 -10.40 -4.08 -7.21
C ARG A 48 -11.31 -4.90 -8.13
N VAL A 49 -11.54 -4.44 -9.36
CA VAL A 49 -12.33 -5.17 -10.36
C VAL A 49 -11.58 -6.40 -10.86
N ALA A 50 -10.27 -6.32 -11.11
CA ALA A 50 -9.43 -7.46 -11.50
C ALA A 50 -9.43 -8.55 -10.42
N GLN A 51 -9.28 -8.17 -9.16
CA GLN A 51 -9.41 -9.08 -8.01
C GLN A 51 -10.81 -9.70 -7.93
N ALA A 52 -11.88 -8.92 -8.14
CA ALA A 52 -13.25 -9.42 -8.15
C ALA A 52 -13.54 -10.39 -9.32
N LEU A 53 -12.80 -10.26 -10.43
CA LEU A 53 -12.87 -11.14 -11.59
C LEU A 53 -11.94 -12.37 -11.49
N GLY A 54 -11.17 -12.49 -10.40
CA GLY A 54 -10.21 -13.59 -10.22
C GLY A 54 -9.00 -13.51 -11.15
N VAL A 55 -8.71 -12.33 -11.70
CA VAL A 55 -7.48 -12.08 -12.45
C VAL A 55 -6.39 -11.77 -11.44
N GLU A 56 -5.35 -12.60 -11.41
CA GLU A 56 -4.16 -12.38 -10.59
C GLU A 56 -3.54 -11.02 -10.97
N THR A 57 -3.46 -10.11 -10.01
CA THR A 57 -2.77 -8.82 -10.20
C THR A 57 -1.27 -9.01 -10.03
N ASP A 58 -0.46 -8.07 -10.53
CA ASP A 58 0.99 -8.11 -10.31
C ASP A 58 1.34 -8.14 -8.81
N LYS A 59 0.55 -7.46 -7.97
CA LYS A 59 0.69 -7.50 -6.51
C LYS A 59 0.39 -8.89 -5.94
N ASP A 60 -0.63 -9.58 -6.45
CA ASP A 60 -0.94 -10.96 -6.04
C ASP A 60 0.23 -11.89 -6.40
N LYS A 61 0.77 -11.76 -7.62
CA LYS A 61 1.96 -12.49 -8.06
C LYS A 61 3.14 -12.22 -7.14
N TRP A 62 3.50 -10.95 -6.90
CA TRP A 62 4.64 -10.60 -6.05
C TRP A 62 4.48 -11.06 -4.61
N SER A 63 3.24 -11.07 -4.09
CA SER A 63 2.94 -11.50 -2.72
C SER A 63 3.28 -12.97 -2.45
N THR A 64 3.34 -13.79 -3.50
CA THR A 64 3.66 -15.23 -3.41
C THR A 64 5.12 -15.55 -3.75
N MET A 65 5.85 -14.61 -4.34
CA MET A 65 7.25 -14.79 -4.71
C MET A 65 8.17 -14.65 -3.48
N ASN A 66 9.24 -15.45 -3.42
CA ASN A 66 10.29 -15.20 -2.45
C ASN A 66 11.09 -13.94 -2.82
N ALA A 67 11.86 -13.40 -1.87
CA ALA A 67 12.55 -12.14 -2.05
C ALA A 67 13.63 -12.20 -3.15
N ASN A 68 14.32 -13.34 -3.30
CA ASN A 68 15.36 -13.50 -4.31
C ASN A 68 14.77 -13.51 -5.72
N ASP A 69 13.62 -14.15 -5.90
CA ASP A 69 12.92 -14.17 -7.19
C ASP A 69 12.40 -12.78 -7.57
N LEU A 70 11.94 -11.99 -6.59
CA LEU A 70 11.56 -10.60 -6.81
C LEU A 70 12.76 -9.75 -7.23
N LEU A 71 13.90 -9.88 -6.54
CA LEU A 71 15.14 -9.17 -6.88
C LEU A 71 15.68 -9.57 -8.26
N ALA A 72 15.46 -10.82 -8.68
CA ALA A 72 15.83 -11.30 -10.01
C ALA A 72 14.87 -10.79 -11.12
N ASP A 73 13.63 -10.45 -10.78
CA ASP A 73 12.65 -9.88 -11.70
C ASP A 73 12.87 -8.36 -11.87
N THR A 74 13.88 -8.02 -12.67
CA THR A 74 14.21 -6.62 -12.99
C THR A 74 13.13 -5.94 -13.83
N ALA A 75 12.28 -6.71 -14.53
CA ALA A 75 11.22 -6.16 -15.38
C ALA A 75 10.08 -5.55 -14.55
N SER A 76 9.86 -6.05 -13.33
CA SER A 76 8.84 -5.50 -12.42
C SER A 76 9.38 -4.48 -11.42
N ALA A 77 10.69 -4.21 -11.38
CA ALA A 77 11.32 -3.39 -10.35
C ALA A 77 10.70 -1.98 -10.21
N GLU A 78 10.46 -1.29 -11.33
CA GLU A 78 9.83 0.04 -11.32
C GLU A 78 8.38 -0.02 -10.81
N ALA A 79 7.60 -1.01 -11.25
CA ALA A 79 6.22 -1.20 -10.80
C ALA A 79 6.14 -1.58 -9.31
N ARG A 80 7.10 -2.35 -8.80
CA ARG A 80 7.25 -2.67 -7.37
C ARG A 80 7.55 -1.42 -6.56
N LEU A 81 8.47 -0.57 -7.02
CA LEU A 81 8.76 0.72 -6.38
C LEU A 81 7.54 1.65 -6.37
N ALA A 82 6.82 1.75 -7.48
CA ALA A 82 5.59 2.54 -7.56
C ALA A 82 4.52 2.02 -6.58
N SER A 83 4.35 0.68 -6.48
CA SER A 83 3.43 0.07 -5.52
C SER A 83 3.79 0.38 -4.07
N ASP A 84 5.08 0.44 -3.74
CA ASP A 84 5.55 0.77 -2.38
C ASP A 84 5.31 2.25 -2.07
N ARG A 85 5.51 3.14 -3.06
CA ARG A 85 5.18 4.57 -2.92
C ARG A 85 3.68 4.78 -2.75
N ASP A 86 2.84 4.06 -3.49
CA ASP A 86 1.39 4.09 -3.30
C ASP A 86 0.98 3.62 -1.89
N PHE A 87 1.61 2.56 -1.39
CA PHE A 87 1.39 2.05 -0.05
C PHE A 87 1.71 3.11 1.02
N LEU A 88 2.87 3.77 0.91
CA LEU A 88 3.25 4.89 1.78
C LEU A 88 2.30 6.07 1.64
N ALA A 89 1.90 6.40 0.41
CA ALA A 89 0.98 7.50 0.16
C ALA A 89 -0.38 7.29 0.84
N ASN A 90 -0.89 6.05 0.83
CA ASN A 90 -2.15 5.71 1.49
C ASN A 90 -2.06 5.84 3.02
N ILE A 91 -0.92 5.49 3.60
CA ILE A 91 -0.64 5.76 5.03
C ILE A 91 -0.59 7.26 5.28
N GLY A 92 0.15 8.02 4.48
CA GLY A 92 0.31 9.47 4.66
C GLY A 92 -1.02 10.24 4.59
N LYS A 93 -1.95 9.82 3.72
CA LYS A 93 -3.30 10.42 3.60
C LYS A 93 -4.08 10.43 4.92
N GLN A 94 -3.78 9.52 5.86
CA GLN A 94 -4.46 9.48 7.16
C GLN A 94 -4.14 10.70 8.05
N PHE A 95 -3.01 11.35 7.80
CA PHE A 95 -2.56 12.49 8.60
C PHE A 95 -2.97 13.84 8.02
N ILE A 96 -3.27 13.89 6.72
CA ILE A 96 -3.63 15.12 6.03
C ILE A 96 -4.90 15.74 6.64
N GLY A 97 -4.88 17.05 6.87
CA GLY A 97 -5.99 17.80 7.44
C GLY A 97 -6.11 17.72 8.97
N LEU A 98 -5.34 16.86 9.64
CA LEU A 98 -5.31 16.80 11.10
C LEU A 98 -4.60 18.02 11.68
N THR A 99 -5.04 18.46 12.85
CA THR A 99 -4.33 19.47 13.63
C THR A 99 -3.17 18.87 14.42
N SER A 100 -2.20 19.70 14.84
CA SER A 100 -1.13 19.26 15.76
C SER A 100 -1.67 18.61 17.05
N SER A 101 -2.80 19.09 17.58
CA SER A 101 -3.47 18.48 18.74
C SER A 101 -4.05 17.10 18.44
N GLU A 102 -4.58 16.89 17.24
CA GLU A 102 -5.10 15.58 16.83
C GLU A 102 -3.97 14.58 16.59
N LEU A 103 -2.84 15.01 16.00
CA LEU A 103 -1.65 14.17 15.87
C LEU A 103 -1.18 13.66 17.24
N GLN A 104 -1.13 14.54 18.25
CA GLN A 104 -0.73 14.17 19.60
C GLN A 104 -1.77 13.30 20.31
N SER A 105 -3.07 13.60 20.17
CA SER A 105 -4.12 12.88 20.92
C SER A 105 -4.51 11.54 20.30
N LYS A 106 -4.57 11.46 18.97
CA LYS A 106 -4.93 10.23 18.25
C LYS A 106 -3.72 9.33 18.06
N TYR A 107 -2.55 9.92 17.78
CA TYR A 107 -1.37 9.17 17.37
C TYR A 107 -0.15 9.30 18.27
N ASN A 108 -0.24 10.07 19.37
CA ASN A 108 0.90 10.36 20.24
C ASN A 108 2.11 10.97 19.50
N ILE A 109 1.85 11.68 18.40
CA ILE A 109 2.88 12.31 17.58
C ILE A 109 2.99 13.79 17.95
N ASN A 110 4.15 14.19 18.46
CA ASN A 110 4.48 15.59 18.67
C ASN A 110 5.12 16.17 17.40
N SER A 111 4.32 16.86 16.59
CA SER A 111 4.75 17.48 15.32
C SER A 111 5.90 18.50 15.47
N ASN A 112 6.06 19.10 16.66
CA ASN A 112 7.14 20.05 16.94
C ASN A 112 8.45 19.39 17.39
N LYS A 113 8.44 18.07 17.62
CA LYS A 113 9.57 17.30 18.16
C LYS A 113 9.76 15.98 17.43
N ILE A 114 9.69 16.00 16.09
CA ILE A 114 10.03 14.83 15.29
C ILE A 114 11.54 14.55 15.44
N PRO A 115 11.94 13.36 15.95
CA PRO A 115 13.35 13.01 16.06
C PRO A 115 14.03 12.97 14.69
N GLN A 116 15.36 13.10 14.65
CA GLN A 116 16.13 12.97 13.41
C GLN A 116 15.89 11.64 12.68
N TRP A 117 15.60 10.57 13.44
CA TRP A 117 15.32 9.24 12.90
C TRP A 117 13.84 9.00 12.59
N GLY A 118 13.01 10.05 12.63
CA GLY A 118 11.57 10.00 12.44
C GLY A 118 10.80 9.38 13.61
N VAL A 119 9.47 9.42 13.49
CA VAL A 119 8.55 8.72 14.40
C VAL A 119 8.06 7.45 13.70
N LEU A 120 8.23 6.28 14.35
CA LEU A 120 7.75 5.00 13.83
C LEU A 120 6.21 4.98 13.84
N VAL A 121 5.61 4.81 12.66
CA VAL A 121 4.15 4.71 12.50
C VAL A 121 3.71 3.25 12.50
N GLY A 122 4.51 2.39 11.87
CA GLY A 122 4.28 0.96 11.88
C GLY A 122 5.48 0.19 11.35
N HIS A 123 5.45 -1.10 11.62
CA HIS A 123 6.48 -2.07 11.32
C HIS A 123 5.84 -3.29 10.67
N LEU A 124 6.34 -3.66 9.49
CA LEU A 124 5.97 -4.85 8.76
C LEU A 124 7.02 -5.92 9.04
N THR A 125 6.72 -6.90 9.87
CA THR A 125 7.66 -8.00 10.18
C THR A 125 7.29 -9.25 9.41
N GLU A 126 8.28 -9.88 8.78
CA GLU A 126 8.07 -11.10 8.01
C GLU A 126 8.61 -12.31 8.77
N LYS A 127 7.77 -13.33 8.87
CA LYS A 127 8.18 -14.66 9.28
C LYS A 127 8.46 -15.49 8.03
N ARG A 128 9.62 -16.14 8.01
CA ARG A 128 10.06 -17.01 6.91
C ARG A 128 10.35 -18.43 7.39
N ASP A 129 10.27 -19.38 6.47
CA ASP A 129 10.71 -20.77 6.71
C ASP A 129 12.24 -20.90 6.54
N ASP A 130 12.76 -22.10 6.78
CA ASP A 130 14.19 -22.40 6.68
C ASP A 130 14.73 -22.26 5.23
N GLN A 131 13.84 -22.23 4.24
CA GLN A 131 14.13 -22.04 2.82
C GLN A 131 13.99 -20.57 2.40
N GLY A 132 13.60 -19.67 3.31
CA GLY A 132 13.44 -18.24 3.07
C GLY A 132 12.10 -17.84 2.44
N ASN A 133 11.15 -18.78 2.29
CA ASN A 133 9.81 -18.49 1.81
C ASN A 133 9.01 -17.72 2.87
N LEU A 134 8.11 -16.85 2.43
CA LEU A 134 7.22 -16.13 3.33
C LEU A 134 6.22 -17.09 3.97
N ILE A 135 6.12 -17.08 5.30
CA ILE A 135 5.07 -17.76 6.07
C ILE A 135 3.95 -16.77 6.40
N SER A 136 4.32 -15.61 6.92
CA SER A 136 3.36 -14.59 7.35
C SER A 136 4.01 -13.21 7.47
N THR A 137 3.21 -12.17 7.29
CA THR A 137 3.57 -10.78 7.62
C THR A 137 2.74 -10.32 8.81
N ASN A 138 3.40 -9.83 9.85
CA ASN A 138 2.75 -9.16 10.95
C ASN A 138 2.88 -7.64 10.79
N HIS A 139 1.88 -6.95 11.30
CA HIS A 139 1.81 -5.50 11.26
C HIS A 139 1.76 -5.00 12.71
N ASP A 140 2.82 -4.36 13.15
CA ASP A 140 2.88 -3.81 14.50
C ASP A 140 2.98 -2.29 14.42
N THR A 141 2.26 -1.61 15.30
CA THR A 141 2.50 -0.18 15.55
C THR A 141 3.38 -0.08 16.78
N ASN A 142 3.99 1.08 17.07
CA ASN A 142 4.87 1.20 18.25
C ASN A 142 4.11 1.21 19.61
N GLU A 143 2.95 0.55 19.67
CA GLU A 143 2.06 0.42 20.83
C GLU A 143 1.35 1.72 21.28
N THR A 144 1.57 2.86 20.62
CA THR A 144 0.97 4.14 21.07
C THR A 144 -0.20 4.68 20.25
N SER A 145 -0.57 4.12 19.09
CA SER A 145 -1.48 4.89 18.19
C SER A 145 -2.34 4.20 17.14
N ALA A 146 -2.28 2.88 16.97
CA ALA A 146 -3.23 2.18 16.10
C ALA A 146 -3.22 0.69 16.44
N LYS A 147 -4.39 0.05 16.44
CA LYS A 147 -4.41 -1.42 16.51
C LYS A 147 -3.73 -1.94 15.24
N THR A 148 -3.04 -3.07 15.30
CA THR A 148 -2.45 -3.79 14.14
C THR A 148 -3.31 -3.76 12.87
N GLY A 149 -4.65 -3.85 13.01
CA GLY A 149 -5.59 -3.76 11.89
C GLY A 149 -5.74 -2.37 11.25
N ASP A 150 -5.54 -1.28 11.99
CA ASP A 150 -5.67 0.08 11.47
C ASP A 150 -4.52 0.41 10.52
N PHE A 151 -3.28 0.09 10.90
CA PHE A 151 -2.11 0.32 10.05
C PHE A 151 -2.20 -0.45 8.73
N TYR A 152 -2.63 -1.71 8.78
CA TYR A 152 -2.93 -2.50 7.59
C TYR A 152 -3.97 -1.82 6.70
N ALA A 153 -5.07 -1.36 7.31
CA ALA A 153 -6.15 -0.69 6.58
C ALA A 153 -5.71 0.64 5.98
N TRP A 154 -4.77 1.35 6.61
CA TRP A 154 -4.22 2.59 6.07
C TRP A 154 -3.42 2.34 4.79
N GLY A 155 -2.54 1.34 4.77
CA GLY A 155 -1.70 1.06 3.60
C GLY A 155 -2.45 0.39 2.45
N THR A 156 -3.36 -0.55 2.78
CA THR A 156 -4.05 -1.38 1.77
C THR A 156 -5.44 -0.85 1.39
N GLY A 157 -6.04 0.00 2.23
CA GLY A 157 -7.44 0.42 2.09
C GLY A 157 -8.45 -0.68 2.38
N SER A 158 -8.02 -1.82 2.95
CA SER A 158 -8.86 -2.97 3.30
C SER A 158 -8.98 -3.11 4.81
N SER A 159 -10.20 -3.34 5.30
CA SER A 159 -10.44 -3.74 6.70
C SER A 159 -10.16 -5.23 6.94
N ASP A 160 -10.05 -6.02 5.87
CA ASP A 160 -9.85 -7.46 5.94
C ASP A 160 -8.36 -7.73 6.12
N TYR A 161 -7.94 -7.77 7.39
CA TYR A 161 -6.55 -8.01 7.79
C TYR A 161 -6.02 -9.31 7.17
N ASP A 162 -4.92 -9.20 6.41
CA ASP A 162 -4.26 -10.32 5.75
C ASP A 162 -2.81 -10.41 6.22
N ASN A 163 -2.51 -11.45 7.00
CA ASN A 163 -1.17 -11.75 7.47
C ASN A 163 -0.43 -12.77 6.59
N THR A 164 -0.99 -13.18 5.47
CA THR A 164 -0.41 -14.18 4.55
C THR A 164 0.34 -13.53 3.39
N ARG A 165 0.25 -12.21 3.22
CA ARG A 165 0.85 -11.46 2.10
C ARG A 165 2.00 -10.58 2.53
N ARG A 166 3.00 -10.44 1.65
CA ARG A 166 4.07 -9.43 1.77
C ARG A 166 3.55 -8.05 1.38
N TYR A 167 4.15 -7.01 1.94
CA TYR A 167 4.04 -5.62 1.47
C TYR A 167 5.45 -5.04 1.39
N LEU A 168 5.64 -3.96 0.63
CA LEU A 168 6.95 -3.38 0.33
C LEU A 168 7.83 -4.33 -0.51
N TYR A 169 7.60 -4.31 -1.82
CA TYR A 169 8.16 -5.24 -2.79
C TYR A 169 9.41 -4.74 -3.52
N SER A 170 9.72 -3.46 -3.42
CA SER A 170 10.84 -2.85 -4.14
C SER A 170 12.18 -3.42 -3.72
N ASP A 171 13.17 -3.32 -4.62
CA ASP A 171 14.51 -3.83 -4.36
C ASP A 171 15.12 -3.21 -3.10
N PHE A 172 14.86 -1.92 -2.85
CA PHE A 172 15.29 -1.28 -1.62
C PHE A 172 14.65 -1.92 -0.38
N ALA A 173 13.32 -2.09 -0.35
CA ALA A 173 12.63 -2.68 0.80
C ALA A 173 13.05 -4.13 1.06
N LEU A 174 13.31 -4.89 0.00
CA LEU A 174 13.76 -6.28 0.10
C LEU A 174 15.21 -6.38 0.61
N THR A 175 16.10 -5.48 0.21
CA THR A 175 17.52 -5.50 0.58
C THR A 175 17.83 -4.81 1.91
N HIS A 176 16.96 -3.90 2.35
CA HIS A 176 17.11 -3.12 3.57
C HIS A 176 16.08 -3.46 4.64
N ALA A 177 15.37 -4.58 4.49
CA ALA A 177 14.61 -5.16 5.60
C ALA A 177 15.56 -5.38 6.78
N GLN A 178 15.28 -4.73 7.91
CA GLN A 178 16.15 -4.76 9.08
C GLN A 178 15.92 -6.07 9.83
N ASP A 179 17.01 -6.73 10.24
CA ASP A 179 16.95 -7.86 11.16
C ASP A 179 16.53 -7.35 12.54
N ASP A 180 15.36 -7.76 13.02
CA ASP A 180 14.99 -7.67 14.42
C ASP A 180 15.34 -9.02 15.09
N PHE A 181 16.44 -9.02 15.84
CA PHE A 181 16.85 -10.14 16.67
C PHE A 181 16.05 -10.10 17.97
N ASN A 182 14.86 -10.70 17.97
CA ASN A 182 14.24 -11.14 19.20
C ASN A 182 14.76 -12.55 19.54
N ASN A 183 14.93 -12.85 20.83
CA ASN A 183 15.61 -14.05 21.37
C ASN A 183 15.07 -15.43 20.89
N ASN A 184 14.09 -15.47 19.98
CA ASN A 184 13.41 -16.66 19.48
C ASN A 184 13.48 -16.85 17.94
N GLY A 185 14.21 -16.02 17.19
CA GLY A 185 14.39 -16.21 15.74
C GLY A 185 14.79 -14.93 15.00
N ARG A 186 15.18 -15.05 13.72
CA ARG A 186 15.39 -13.89 12.84
C ARG A 186 14.02 -13.41 12.36
N THR A 187 13.59 -12.23 12.80
CA THR A 187 12.41 -11.57 12.21
C THR A 187 12.92 -10.39 11.40
N THR A 188 12.81 -10.43 10.07
CA THR A 188 13.25 -9.31 9.21
C THR A 188 12.06 -8.42 8.89
N GLY A 189 12.20 -7.11 8.95
CA GLY A 189 11.06 -6.22 8.74
C GLY A 189 11.36 -4.82 8.22
N ASN A 190 10.30 -4.15 7.78
CA ASN A 190 10.33 -2.79 7.25
C ASN A 190 9.55 -1.84 8.15
N GLY A 191 10.26 -0.90 8.79
CA GLY A 191 9.71 0.19 9.58
C GLY A 191 9.37 1.39 8.69
N ILE A 192 8.14 1.90 8.84
CA ILE A 192 7.67 3.11 8.18
C ILE A 192 7.67 4.25 9.18
N LYS A 193 8.37 5.33 8.84
CA LYS A 193 8.57 6.46 9.73
C LYS A 193 8.09 7.75 9.12
N ILE A 194 7.54 8.63 9.96
CA ILE A 194 7.28 10.02 9.61
C ILE A 194 8.49 10.86 9.95
N MET A 195 8.98 11.60 8.95
CA MET A 195 10.15 12.47 9.08
C MET A 195 9.77 13.91 9.33
N GLY A 196 8.55 14.31 8.98
CA GLY A 196 8.07 15.66 9.23
C GLY A 196 6.66 15.91 8.73
N PHE A 197 6.12 17.04 9.18
CA PHE A 197 4.85 17.59 8.72
C PHE A 197 5.04 19.05 8.30
N THR A 198 4.23 19.50 7.36
CA THR A 198 3.97 20.92 7.14
C THR A 198 2.51 21.22 7.47
N PHE A 199 2.24 22.46 7.87
CA PHE A 199 0.90 22.89 8.29
C PHE A 199 0.47 24.10 7.47
N ASP A 200 -0.81 24.13 7.12
CA ASP A 200 -1.44 25.27 6.47
C ASP A 200 -1.75 26.41 7.46
N SER A 201 -2.33 27.49 6.95
CA SER A 201 -2.72 28.65 7.76
C SER A 201 -3.78 28.35 8.84
N ASN A 202 -4.48 27.22 8.74
CA ASN A 202 -5.47 26.76 9.71
C ASN A 202 -4.87 25.78 10.73
N ASN A 203 -3.54 25.62 10.75
CA ASN A 203 -2.83 24.66 11.60
C ASN A 203 -3.25 23.20 11.34
N GLN A 204 -3.63 22.90 10.10
CA GLN A 204 -3.91 21.54 9.64
C GLN A 204 -2.76 21.02 8.79
N VAL A 205 -2.46 19.72 8.89
CA VAL A 205 -1.41 19.08 8.10
C VAL A 205 -1.69 19.30 6.61
N GLU A 206 -0.76 19.98 5.95
CA GLU A 206 -0.75 20.22 4.51
C GLU A 206 0.07 19.14 3.78
N SER A 207 1.19 18.74 4.39
CA SER A 207 2.00 17.62 3.91
C SER A 207 2.59 16.78 5.03
N VAL A 208 2.88 15.52 4.72
CA VAL A 208 3.61 14.58 5.58
C VAL A 208 4.66 13.84 4.75
N HIS A 209 5.87 13.74 5.29
CA HIS A 209 6.98 13.02 4.65
C HIS A 209 7.20 11.67 5.37
N LEU A 210 7.10 10.58 4.62
CA LEU A 210 7.26 9.21 5.09
C LEU A 210 8.47 8.54 4.43
N ILE A 211 9.19 7.72 5.19
CA ILE A 211 10.33 6.93 4.71
C ILE A 211 10.26 5.49 5.23
N VAL A 212 10.64 4.53 4.39
CA VAL A 212 10.90 3.13 4.78
C VAL A 212 12.36 2.96 5.18
N ASN A 213 12.60 2.41 6.37
CA ASN A 213 13.94 2.01 6.86
C ASN A 213 15.06 3.01 6.52
N PRO A 214 14.98 4.27 6.98
CA PRO A 214 15.99 5.27 6.66
C PRO A 214 17.39 4.77 7.04
N GLN A 215 18.30 4.68 6.06
CA GLN A 215 19.64 4.12 6.25
C GLN A 215 20.54 4.99 7.13
N SER A 216 20.29 6.29 7.12
CA SER A 216 21.14 7.30 7.72
C SER A 216 20.30 8.45 8.25
N ALA A 217 20.88 9.20 9.19
CA ALA A 217 20.27 10.38 9.79
C ALA A 217 20.23 11.58 8.83
N ASN A 218 20.98 11.46 7.72
CA ASN A 218 20.93 12.30 6.53
C ASN A 218 20.45 11.41 5.38
N HIS A 219 19.27 11.69 4.83
CA HIS A 219 18.66 10.85 3.82
C HIS A 219 19.32 11.12 2.47
N ASP A 220 20.10 10.17 1.98
CA ASP A 220 21.02 10.36 0.85
C ASP A 220 20.33 10.15 -0.53
N GLY A 221 18.99 10.20 -0.57
CA GLY A 221 18.18 10.07 -1.79
C GLY A 221 18.01 8.65 -2.34
N ASN A 222 18.54 7.64 -1.65
CA ASN A 222 18.38 6.21 -2.00
C ASN A 222 17.24 5.53 -1.23
N ASP A 223 16.69 6.18 -0.20
CA ASP A 223 15.59 5.64 0.61
C ASP A 223 14.28 5.59 -0.21
N ILE A 224 13.38 4.67 0.13
CA ILE A 224 11.98 4.77 -0.35
C ILE A 224 11.29 5.84 0.50
N GLU A 225 11.05 6.98 -0.12
CA GLU A 225 10.37 8.10 0.51
C GLU A 225 9.19 8.59 -0.30
N VAL A 226 8.19 9.14 0.40
CA VAL A 226 7.02 9.79 -0.18
C VAL A 226 6.67 11.02 0.63
N THR A 227 6.45 12.15 -0.05
CA THR A 227 5.78 13.31 0.53
C THR A 227 4.34 13.36 0.05
N VAL A 228 3.41 13.12 0.97
CA VAL A 228 1.97 13.24 0.69
C VAL A 228 1.52 14.65 0.97
N THR A 229 0.74 15.23 0.05
CA THR A 229 0.09 16.53 0.18
C THR A 229 -1.44 16.36 0.07
N LYS A 230 -2.18 17.44 0.29
CA LYS A 230 -3.66 17.44 0.10
C LYS A 230 -4.13 16.97 -1.29
N ASN A 231 -3.35 17.21 -2.34
CA ASN A 231 -3.80 17.00 -3.71
C ASN A 231 -3.02 15.92 -4.48
N SER A 232 -1.89 15.46 -3.95
CA SER A 232 -1.00 14.51 -4.64
C SER A 232 0.03 13.93 -3.67
N TYR A 233 0.89 13.05 -4.16
CA TYR A 233 2.13 12.69 -3.49
C TYR A 233 3.30 12.73 -4.48
N GLN A 234 4.52 12.87 -3.96
CA GLN A 234 5.78 12.85 -4.72
C GLN A 234 6.74 11.86 -4.07
#